data_AF-A0A7Y7IAG9-F1
#
_entry.id   AF-A0A7Y7IAG9-F1
#
_cell.length_a   1.000
_cell.length_b   1.000
_cell.length_c   1.000
_cell.angle_alpha   90.00
_cell.angle_beta   90.00
_cell.angle_gamma   90.00
#
_symmetry.space_group_name_H-M   'P 1'
#
loop_
_entity.id
_entity.type
_entity.pdbx_description
1 polymer ?
#
loop_
_entity_poly.entity_id
_entity_poly.type
_entity_poly.pdbx_seq_one_letter_code
_entity_poly.pdbx_strand_id
1 'polypeptide(L)'
;MLKQTIAGQLDLMRYLERGAVHLAAGMSIPQEAACEQEADEQWRTGSGVVYTFDFDGWSVNLHFDSDGRFSHDTIDFFGDCDLPGFADIAGPSQVAFAVEGAASFDLGDEQVVLLPSGVTAHFRKGEGDVLVLTKLAGVLLPYIALADYYRSMLQR
;
A
#
# COMPACT_ATOMS: atom_id res chain seq x y z
N MET A 1 12.53 -12.92 12.20
CA MET A 1 12.00 -11.62 12.60
C MET A 1 11.37 -10.98 11.38
N LEU A 2 10.05 -11.11 11.28
CA LEU A 2 9.17 -10.57 10.26
C LEU A 2 9.48 -9.10 9.95
N LYS A 3 9.59 -8.24 10.98
CA LYS A 3 9.86 -6.79 10.79
C LYS A 3 11.18 -6.53 10.07
N GLN A 4 12.23 -7.27 10.44
CA GLN A 4 13.55 -7.16 9.80
C GLN A 4 13.54 -7.71 8.37
N THR A 5 12.77 -8.77 8.11
CA THR A 5 12.59 -9.31 6.77
C THR A 5 11.89 -8.30 5.86
N ILE A 6 10.83 -7.64 6.35
CA ILE A 6 10.14 -6.57 5.63
C ILE A 6 11.12 -5.45 5.30
N ALA A 7 11.82 -4.89 6.29
CA ALA A 7 12.80 -3.81 6.07
C ALA A 7 13.92 -4.18 5.10
N GLY A 8 14.41 -5.42 5.15
CA GLY A 8 15.57 -5.84 4.34
C GLY A 8 15.24 -6.35 2.95
N GLN A 9 13.97 -6.67 2.64
CA GLN A 9 13.60 -7.35 1.39
C GLN A 9 12.47 -6.66 0.63
N LEU A 10 11.70 -5.76 1.25
CA LEU A 10 10.64 -5.04 0.57
C LEU A 10 11.23 -4.11 -0.49
N ASP A 11 10.68 -4.19 -1.69
CA ASP A 11 10.99 -3.37 -2.84
C ASP A 11 9.67 -2.84 -3.39
N LEU A 12 9.54 -1.52 -3.50
CA LEU A 12 8.28 -0.90 -3.85
C LEU A 12 7.93 -1.09 -5.33
N MET A 13 8.90 -1.22 -6.23
CA MET A 13 8.60 -1.55 -7.63
C MET A 13 8.03 -2.96 -7.72
N ARG A 14 8.61 -3.92 -6.99
CA ARG A 14 8.02 -5.27 -6.89
C ARG A 14 6.66 -5.25 -6.22
N TYR A 15 6.45 -4.37 -5.25
CA TYR A 15 5.15 -4.20 -4.61
C TYR A 15 4.09 -3.74 -5.61
N LEU A 16 4.39 -2.70 -6.40
CA LEU A 16 3.52 -2.21 -7.46
C LEU A 16 3.18 -3.29 -8.48
N GLU A 17 4.12 -4.18 -8.81
CA GLU A 17 3.91 -5.29 -9.74
C GLU A 17 3.10 -6.44 -9.13
N ARG A 18 3.34 -6.78 -7.87
CA ARG A 18 2.89 -8.05 -7.27
C ARG A 18 1.69 -7.91 -6.34
N GLY A 19 1.41 -6.73 -5.83
CA GLY A 19 0.16 -6.47 -5.13
C GLY A 19 0.12 -6.76 -3.64
N ALA A 20 1.22 -7.19 -3.02
CA ALA A 20 1.28 -7.43 -1.58
C ALA A 20 2.73 -7.43 -1.06
N VAL A 21 2.91 -7.05 0.21
CA VAL A 21 4.22 -6.99 0.91
C VAL A 21 4.92 -8.34 0.85
N HIS A 22 4.22 -9.43 1.18
CA HIS A 22 4.83 -10.75 1.22
C HIS A 22 5.33 -11.22 -0.16
N LEU A 23 4.64 -10.84 -1.25
CA LEU A 23 5.08 -11.16 -2.61
C LEU A 23 6.26 -10.30 -3.06
N ALA A 24 6.27 -9.02 -2.67
CA ALA A 24 7.34 -8.08 -2.96
C ALA A 24 8.64 -8.43 -2.22
N ALA A 25 8.51 -8.84 -0.97
CA ALA A 25 9.60 -9.25 -0.09
C ALA A 25 9.98 -10.74 -0.20
N GLY A 26 9.34 -11.53 -1.08
CA GLY A 26 9.69 -12.95 -1.26
C GLY A 26 9.40 -13.84 -0.05
N MET A 27 8.40 -13.48 0.73
CA MET A 27 8.00 -14.14 1.97
C MET A 27 6.82 -15.08 1.74
N SER A 28 6.61 -16.04 2.65
CA SER A 28 5.34 -16.75 2.75
C SER A 28 4.21 -15.78 3.13
N ILE A 29 2.97 -16.16 2.84
CA ILE A 29 1.78 -15.44 3.32
C ILE A 29 1.92 -15.20 4.83
N PRO A 30 1.72 -13.95 5.31
CA PRO A 30 1.86 -13.63 6.73
C PRO A 30 0.89 -14.46 7.59
N GLN A 31 1.38 -14.91 8.74
CA GLN A 31 0.57 -15.59 9.73
C GLN A 31 0.25 -14.63 10.87
N GLU A 32 -1.01 -14.61 11.30
CA GLU A 32 -1.50 -13.69 12.34
C GLU A 32 -0.66 -13.78 13.62
N ALA A 33 -0.40 -15.01 14.10
CA ALA A 33 0.39 -15.25 15.31
C ALA A 33 1.84 -14.75 15.24
N ALA A 34 2.44 -14.76 14.04
CA ALA A 34 3.78 -14.20 13.85
C ALA A 34 3.75 -12.66 13.85
N CYS A 35 2.68 -12.07 13.31
CA CYS A 35 2.50 -10.62 13.33
C CYS A 35 2.24 -10.12 14.76
N GLU A 36 1.41 -10.82 15.53
CA GLU A 36 1.09 -10.47 16.92
C GLU A 36 2.30 -10.42 17.84
N GLN A 37 3.32 -11.23 17.57
CA GLN A 37 4.54 -11.27 18.37
C GLN A 37 5.52 -10.12 18.04
N GLU A 38 5.47 -9.60 16.81
CA GLU A 38 6.51 -8.73 16.28
C GLU A 38 6.03 -7.32 15.90
N ALA A 39 4.71 -7.08 15.84
CA ALA A 39 4.15 -5.79 15.48
C ALA A 39 4.36 -4.74 16.58
N ASP A 40 4.49 -3.49 16.16
CA ASP A 40 4.62 -2.35 17.07
C ASP A 40 3.24 -1.92 17.59
N GLU A 41 2.21 -2.04 16.74
CA GLU A 41 0.83 -1.75 17.10
C GLU A 41 -0.15 -2.81 16.60
N GLN A 42 -1.30 -2.88 17.27
CA GLN A 42 -2.39 -3.77 16.94
C GLN A 42 -3.74 -3.06 17.05
N TRP A 43 -4.55 -3.17 16.00
CA TRP A 43 -5.89 -2.59 15.94
C TRP A 43 -6.92 -3.68 15.67
N ARG A 44 -7.83 -3.91 16.61
CA ARG A 44 -8.90 -4.92 16.48
C ARG A 44 -10.23 -4.26 16.18
N THR A 45 -10.92 -4.78 15.17
CA THR A 45 -12.25 -4.34 14.74
C THR A 45 -13.18 -5.53 14.62
N GLY A 46 -14.49 -5.30 14.50
CA GLY A 46 -15.45 -6.39 14.22
C GLY A 46 -15.20 -7.12 12.89
N SER A 47 -14.45 -6.49 11.97
CA SER A 47 -14.10 -7.02 10.65
C SER A 47 -12.76 -7.77 10.60
N GLY A 48 -11.97 -7.76 11.68
CA GLY A 48 -10.65 -8.38 11.70
C GLY A 48 -9.61 -7.58 12.49
N VAL A 49 -8.34 -7.86 12.22
CA VAL A 49 -7.19 -7.31 12.97
C VAL A 49 -6.19 -6.70 12.01
N VAL A 50 -5.61 -5.57 12.39
CA VAL A 50 -4.49 -4.94 11.70
C VAL A 50 -3.27 -4.96 12.60
N TYR A 51 -2.15 -5.39 12.04
CA TYR A 51 -0.84 -5.35 12.70
C TYR A 51 0.05 -4.35 11.97
N THR A 52 0.57 -3.38 12.70
CA THR A 52 1.38 -2.30 12.15
C THR A 52 2.85 -2.50 12.52
N PHE A 53 3.72 -2.34 11.52
CA PHE A 53 5.17 -2.37 11.64
C PHE A 53 5.72 -1.00 11.27
N ASP A 54 6.28 -0.31 12.25
CA ASP A 54 6.77 1.05 12.10
C ASP A 54 8.25 1.08 11.74
N PHE A 55 8.57 1.87 10.73
CA PHE A 55 9.92 2.17 10.27
C PHE A 55 10.13 3.69 10.29
N ASP A 56 11.37 4.11 10.07
CA ASP A 56 11.64 5.54 9.97
C ASP A 56 11.03 6.10 8.68
N GLY A 57 10.04 6.99 8.82
CA GLY A 57 9.33 7.65 7.73
C GLY A 57 8.22 6.86 7.02
N TRP A 58 8.00 5.58 7.34
CA TRP A 58 6.93 4.76 6.78
C TRP A 58 6.50 3.61 7.70
N SER A 59 5.32 3.05 7.45
CA SER A 59 4.82 1.86 8.17
C SER A 59 4.16 0.87 7.22
N VAL A 60 4.14 -0.41 7.61
CA VAL A 60 3.40 -1.48 6.95
C VAL A 60 2.27 -1.93 7.84
N ASN A 61 1.06 -2.00 7.29
CA ASN A 61 -0.11 -2.54 7.96
C ASN A 61 -0.50 -3.85 7.28
N LEU A 62 -0.52 -4.95 8.03
CA LEU A 62 -0.99 -6.25 7.56
C LEU A 62 -2.40 -6.49 8.08
N HIS A 63 -3.37 -6.65 7.17
CA HIS A 63 -4.77 -6.81 7.50
C HIS A 63 -5.17 -8.29 7.46
N PHE A 64 -5.80 -8.73 8.55
CA PHE A 64 -6.35 -10.08 8.71
C PHE A 64 -7.86 -9.99 8.86
N ASP A 65 -8.58 -10.92 8.24
CA ASP A 65 -10.03 -11.03 8.41
C ASP A 65 -10.40 -11.61 9.79
N SER A 66 -11.71 -11.76 10.06
CA SER A 66 -12.20 -12.33 11.31
C SER A 66 -11.81 -13.80 11.54
N ASP A 67 -11.39 -14.51 10.49
CA ASP A 67 -10.92 -15.90 10.55
C ASP A 67 -9.39 -15.99 10.72
N GLY A 68 -8.70 -14.86 10.88
CA GLY A 68 -7.24 -14.80 11.02
C GLY A 68 -6.49 -15.03 9.71
N ARG A 69 -7.14 -14.85 8.56
CA ARG A 69 -6.51 -15.00 7.24
C ARG A 69 -6.02 -13.66 6.74
N PHE A 70 -4.80 -13.65 6.19
CA PHE A 70 -4.27 -12.48 5.52
C PHE A 70 -5.20 -12.05 4.37
N SER A 71 -5.63 -10.79 4.39
CA SER A 71 -6.52 -10.20 3.41
C SER A 71 -5.75 -9.33 2.42
N HIS A 72 -5.08 -8.29 2.92
CA HIS A 72 -4.32 -7.32 2.14
C HIS A 72 -3.36 -6.57 3.07
N ASP A 73 -2.60 -5.65 2.51
CA ASP A 73 -1.69 -4.80 3.26
C ASP A 73 -1.70 -3.36 2.74
N THR A 74 -1.22 -2.44 3.56
CA THR A 74 -0.93 -1.06 3.13
C THR A 74 0.46 -0.66 3.58
N ILE A 75 1.03 0.30 2.87
CA ILE A 75 2.27 1.00 3.22
C ILE A 75 1.91 2.48 3.35
N ASP A 76 2.09 3.05 4.53
CA ASP A 76 1.86 4.47 4.80
C ASP A 76 3.19 5.23 4.84
N PHE A 77 3.22 6.43 4.26
CA PHE A 77 4.42 7.26 4.19
C PHE A 77 4.18 8.61 4.88
N PHE A 78 5.09 8.98 5.77
CA PHE A 78 5.01 10.21 6.57
C PHE A 78 6.33 11.02 6.58
N GLY A 79 7.39 10.50 5.96
CA GLY A 79 8.68 11.16 5.84
C GLY A 79 9.54 10.54 4.75
N ASP A 80 10.86 10.68 4.90
CA ASP A 80 11.83 10.05 4.02
C ASP A 80 11.73 8.52 4.11
N CYS A 81 11.82 7.82 2.98
CA CYS A 81 11.74 6.37 2.94
C CYS A 81 12.88 5.82 2.10
N ASP A 82 13.69 4.96 2.73
CA ASP A 82 14.87 4.35 2.11
C ASP A 82 14.55 3.04 1.37
N LEU A 83 13.27 2.71 1.19
CA LEU A 83 12.91 1.50 0.47
C LEU A 83 13.34 1.57 -1.00
N PRO A 84 13.89 0.48 -1.57
CA PRO A 84 14.15 0.39 -3.00
C PRO A 84 12.90 0.75 -3.82
N GLY A 85 13.08 1.61 -4.83
CA GLY A 85 12.00 2.09 -5.69
C GLY A 85 11.19 3.27 -5.14
N PHE A 86 11.39 3.67 -3.87
CA PHE A 86 10.63 4.79 -3.31
C PHE A 86 10.86 6.10 -4.05
N ALA A 87 12.12 6.48 -4.30
CA ALA A 87 12.43 7.73 -5.02
C ALA A 87 11.81 7.78 -6.43
N ASP A 88 11.72 6.63 -7.10
CA ASP A 88 11.09 6.51 -8.43
C ASP A 88 9.57 6.74 -8.36
N ILE A 89 8.92 6.30 -7.27
CA ILE A 89 7.45 6.41 -7.07
C ILE A 89 7.07 7.77 -6.44
N ALA A 90 7.83 8.23 -5.46
CA ALA A 90 7.55 9.41 -4.63
C ALA A 90 8.07 10.72 -5.24
N GLY A 91 8.95 10.67 -6.25
CA GLY A 91 9.19 11.82 -7.13
C GLY A 91 7.86 12.31 -7.74
N PRO A 92 7.77 13.56 -8.25
CA PRO A 92 6.52 14.10 -8.77
C PRO A 92 5.97 13.25 -9.94
N SER A 93 5.17 12.24 -9.59
CA SER A 93 4.19 11.51 -10.37
C SER A 93 4.61 10.92 -11.74
N GLN A 94 5.88 10.61 -12.01
CA GLN A 94 6.21 10.02 -13.33
C GLN A 94 6.05 8.50 -13.37
N VAL A 95 6.38 7.74 -12.33
CA VAL A 95 6.43 6.27 -12.47
C VAL A 95 5.07 5.60 -12.27
N ALA A 96 4.29 5.94 -11.24
CA ALA A 96 2.94 5.37 -11.08
C ALA A 96 2.00 5.73 -12.26
N PHE A 97 2.20 6.91 -12.86
CA PHE A 97 1.46 7.37 -14.03
C PHE A 97 2.03 6.87 -15.36
N ALA A 98 3.29 6.39 -15.37
CA ALA A 98 3.90 5.77 -16.56
C ALA A 98 3.67 4.26 -16.65
N VAL A 99 3.09 3.62 -15.62
CA VAL A 99 2.69 2.21 -15.73
C VAL A 99 1.57 2.12 -16.77
N GLU A 100 1.87 1.45 -17.89
CA GLU A 100 0.92 1.23 -18.96
C GLU A 100 -0.34 0.53 -18.42
N GLY A 101 -1.51 1.09 -18.68
CA GLY A 101 -2.79 0.57 -18.18
C GLY A 101 -3.18 1.02 -16.77
N ALA A 102 -2.40 1.90 -16.13
CA ALA A 102 -2.83 2.53 -14.88
C ALA A 102 -4.01 3.50 -15.14
N ALA A 103 -4.96 3.53 -14.20
CA ALA A 103 -6.10 4.45 -14.21
C ALA A 103 -5.94 5.48 -13.09
N SER A 104 -6.19 6.75 -13.38
CA SER A 104 -6.11 7.83 -12.39
C SER A 104 -7.50 8.35 -12.02
N PHE A 105 -7.70 8.62 -10.74
CA PHE A 105 -8.93 9.15 -10.16
C PHE A 105 -8.59 10.36 -9.31
N ASP A 106 -9.21 11.50 -9.60
CA ASP A 106 -9.06 12.74 -8.84
C ASP A 106 -10.21 12.87 -7.83
N LEU A 107 -9.90 12.69 -6.54
CA LEU A 107 -10.88 12.69 -5.44
C LEU A 107 -10.89 14.02 -4.67
N GLY A 108 -10.40 15.10 -5.27
CA GLY A 108 -10.35 16.43 -4.65
C GLY A 108 -8.96 16.73 -4.08
N ASP A 109 -8.76 16.46 -2.79
CA ASP A 109 -7.47 16.64 -2.09
C ASP A 109 -6.49 15.47 -2.29
N GLU A 110 -7.01 14.34 -2.78
CA GLU A 110 -6.28 13.12 -3.08
C GLU A 110 -6.35 12.77 -4.58
N GLN A 111 -5.23 12.32 -5.14
CA GLN A 111 -5.19 11.61 -6.41
C GLN A 111 -4.87 10.14 -6.16
N VAL A 112 -5.70 9.26 -6.70
CA VAL A 112 -5.51 7.81 -6.62
C VAL A 112 -5.14 7.27 -7.99
N VAL A 113 -4.07 6.49 -8.05
CA VAL A 113 -3.66 5.76 -9.25
C VAL A 113 -3.87 4.27 -9.00
N LEU A 114 -4.76 3.64 -9.76
CA LEU A 114 -4.99 2.20 -9.77
C LEU A 114 -4.11 1.53 -10.83
N LEU A 115 -3.19 0.68 -10.39
CA LEU A 115 -2.29 -0.05 -11.27
C LEU A 115 -2.96 -1.31 -11.85
N PRO A 116 -2.47 -1.85 -12.99
CA PRO A 116 -2.97 -3.11 -13.55
C PRO A 116 -2.88 -4.30 -12.59
N SER A 117 -1.93 -4.29 -11.65
CA SER A 117 -1.82 -5.29 -10.59
C SER A 117 -3.00 -5.28 -9.62
N GLY A 118 -3.74 -4.17 -9.53
CA GLY A 118 -4.78 -3.90 -8.54
C GLY A 118 -4.29 -3.11 -7.33
N VAL A 119 -2.99 -2.76 -7.27
CA VAL A 119 -2.45 -1.83 -6.26
C VAL A 119 -3.02 -0.44 -6.49
N THR A 120 -3.28 0.28 -5.40
CA THR A 120 -3.62 1.70 -5.47
C THR A 120 -2.51 2.54 -4.84
N ALA A 121 -2.03 3.54 -5.57
CA ALA A 121 -1.12 4.55 -5.08
C ALA A 121 -1.91 5.84 -4.79
N HIS A 122 -1.74 6.34 -3.58
CA HIS A 122 -2.49 7.47 -3.03
C HIS A 122 -1.55 8.65 -2.86
N PHE A 123 -1.90 9.75 -3.51
CA PHE A 123 -1.11 10.97 -3.51
C PHE A 123 -1.95 12.11 -2.92
N ARG A 124 -1.41 12.81 -1.93
CA ARG A 124 -1.97 14.08 -1.46
C ARG A 124 -1.51 15.20 -2.39
N LYS A 125 -2.43 16.09 -2.77
CA LYS A 125 -2.09 17.31 -3.51
C LYS A 125 -1.50 18.37 -2.58
N GLY A 126 -0.28 18.78 -2.88
CA GLY A 126 0.44 19.86 -2.21
C GLY A 126 0.35 21.19 -2.97
N GLU A 127 1.09 22.19 -2.48
CA GLU A 127 1.21 23.48 -3.17
C GLU A 127 1.93 23.34 -4.52
N GLY A 128 1.49 24.10 -5.52
CA GLY A 128 2.16 24.14 -6.83
C GLY A 128 2.02 22.87 -7.66
N ASP A 129 0.87 22.18 -7.56
CA ASP A 129 0.56 20.93 -8.28
C ASP A 129 1.49 19.75 -7.96
N VAL A 130 2.17 19.81 -6.81
CA VAL A 130 3.02 18.72 -6.33
C VAL A 130 2.15 17.59 -5.78
N LEU A 131 2.39 16.37 -6.25
CA LEU A 131 1.75 15.16 -5.73
C LEU A 131 2.73 14.46 -4.77
N VAL A 132 2.30 14.28 -3.53
CA VAL A 132 3.10 13.63 -2.49
C VAL A 132 2.52 12.24 -2.23
N LEU A 133 3.32 11.19 -2.45
CA LEU A 133 2.91 9.83 -2.13
C LEU A 133 2.69 9.70 -0.61
N THR A 134 1.49 9.28 -0.22
CA THR A 134 1.12 9.09 1.19
C THR A 134 0.80 7.66 1.53
N LYS A 135 0.33 6.87 0.55
CA LYS A 135 -0.02 5.46 0.77
C LYS A 135 0.11 4.62 -0.49
N LEU A 136 0.51 3.37 -0.30
CA LEU A 136 0.28 2.27 -1.25
C LEU A 136 -0.67 1.27 -0.57
N ALA A 137 -1.71 0.82 -1.27
CA ALA A 137 -2.56 -0.26 -0.79
C ALA A 137 -2.48 -1.45 -1.74
N GLY A 138 -2.29 -2.62 -1.15
CA GLY A 138 -2.20 -3.89 -1.85
C GLY A 138 -3.55 -4.29 -2.44
N VAL A 139 -3.53 -5.40 -3.17
CA VAL A 139 -4.71 -5.89 -3.90
C VAL A 139 -5.74 -6.41 -2.91
N LEU A 140 -6.76 -5.60 -2.65
CA LEU A 140 -7.90 -5.98 -1.81
C LEU A 140 -9.04 -6.61 -2.62
N LEU A 141 -9.31 -6.08 -3.81
CA LEU A 141 -10.41 -6.51 -4.69
C LEU A 141 -9.90 -6.69 -6.13
N PRO A 142 -10.63 -7.43 -6.98
CA PRO A 142 -10.34 -7.47 -8.41
C PRO A 142 -10.31 -6.06 -9.01
N TYR A 143 -9.41 -5.85 -9.97
CA TYR A 143 -9.18 -4.54 -10.62
C TYR A 143 -10.48 -3.83 -11.02
N ILE A 144 -11.40 -4.53 -11.67
CA ILE A 144 -12.67 -3.94 -12.15
C ILE A 144 -13.53 -3.45 -10.99
N ALA A 145 -13.58 -4.20 -9.88
CA ALA A 145 -14.33 -3.79 -8.70
C ALA A 145 -13.72 -2.54 -8.04
N LEU A 146 -12.39 -2.43 -7.97
CA LEU A 146 -11.71 -1.21 -7.48
C LEU A 146 -11.97 -0.03 -8.42
N ALA A 147 -11.84 -0.23 -9.73
CA ALA A 147 -12.10 0.83 -10.71
C ALA A 147 -13.53 1.36 -10.61
N ASP A 148 -14.53 0.48 -10.48
CA ASP A 148 -15.93 0.87 -10.33
C ASP A 148 -16.18 1.59 -9.00
N TYR A 149 -15.54 1.14 -7.92
CA TYR A 149 -15.57 1.83 -6.63
C TYR A 149 -15.08 3.28 -6.76
N TYR A 150 -13.88 3.51 -7.32
CA TYR A 150 -13.34 4.86 -7.47
C TYR A 150 -14.18 5.73 -8.41
N ARG A 151 -14.71 5.17 -9.52
CA ARG A 151 -15.64 5.89 -10.40
C ARG A 151 -16.90 6.34 -9.65
N SER A 152 -17.43 5.50 -8.75
CA SER A 152 -18.62 5.84 -7.97
C SER A 152 -18.37 7.00 -6.99
N MET A 153 -17.12 7.18 -6.54
CA MET A 153 -16.76 8.29 -5.66
C MET A 153 -16.70 9.63 -6.39
N LEU A 154 -16.37 9.62 -7.70
CA LEU A 154 -16.36 10.83 -8.54
C LEU A 154 -17.76 11.38 -8.86
N GLN A 155 -18.81 10.58 -8.64
CA GLN A 155 -20.20 10.95 -8.93
C GLN A 155 -20.91 11.59 -7.73
N ARG A 156 -20.23 11.72 -6.60
CA ARG A 156 -20.74 12.30 -5.35
C ARG A 156 -20.37 13.77 -5.26
#